data_AF-A0A7C3KUL3-F1
#
_entry.id   AF-A0A7C3KUL3-F1
#
_cell.length_a   1.000
_cell.length_b   1.000
_cell.length_c   1.000
_cell.angle_alpha   90.00
_cell.angle_beta   90.00
_cell.angle_gamma   90.00
#
_symmetry.space_group_name_H-M   'P 1'
#
loop_
_entity.id
_entity.type
_entity.pdbx_description
1 polymer ?
#
loop_
_entity_poly.entity_id
_entity_poly.type
_entity_poly.pdbx_seq_one_letter_code
_entity_poly.pdbx_strand_id
1 'polypeptide(L)'
;MHGFVCDACGETLLLTSDVRYVVRIEGFAAYDPLELTKRDLERDFEAEMRQILKELESLSEGEAADQVHRAFAYDLCPDCWAAYLRDPLEGLRERARERRKKSQGD
;
A
#
# COMPACT_ATOMS: atom_id res chain seq x y z
N MET A 1 20.97 -14.17 20.31
CA MET A 1 21.11 -12.95 19.51
C MET A 1 20.26 -13.16 18.26
N HIS A 2 19.04 -12.62 18.23
CA HIS A 2 18.20 -12.69 17.03
C HIS A 2 18.80 -11.70 16.03
N GLY A 3 19.45 -12.22 15.00
CA GLY A 3 19.98 -11.37 13.93
C GLY A 3 18.85 -10.65 13.21
N PHE A 4 19.12 -9.45 12.71
CA PHE A 4 18.22 -8.79 11.77
C PHE A 4 18.21 -9.60 10.47
N VAL A 5 17.06 -9.78 9.84
CA VAL A 5 16.93 -10.50 8.56
C VAL A 5 16.43 -9.54 7.49
N CYS A 6 16.87 -9.73 6.25
CA CYS A 6 16.38 -8.98 5.12
C CYS A 6 14.93 -9.40 4.85
N ASP A 7 14.00 -8.46 4.84
CA ASP A 7 12.58 -8.74 4.59
C ASP A 7 12.30 -9.22 3.16
N ALA A 8 13.23 -9.00 2.23
CA ALA A 8 13.09 -9.43 0.84
C ALA A 8 13.66 -10.84 0.58
N CYS A 9 14.93 -11.09 0.93
CA CYS A 9 15.61 -12.35 0.64
C CYS A 9 15.73 -13.30 1.83
N GLY A 10 15.43 -12.83 3.06
CA GLY A 10 15.56 -13.61 4.30
C GLY A 10 16.98 -13.76 4.82
N GLU A 11 17.99 -13.20 4.16
CA GLU A 11 19.39 -13.31 4.59
C GLU A 11 19.64 -12.53 5.89
N THR A 12 20.53 -13.06 6.74
CA THR A 12 20.85 -12.39 8.00
C THR A 12 21.69 -11.13 7.75
N LEU A 13 21.12 -9.99 8.06
CA LEU A 13 21.74 -8.67 7.98
C LEU A 13 22.88 -8.54 8.99
N LEU A 14 23.88 -7.72 8.66
CA LEU A 14 25.02 -7.40 9.51
C LEU A 14 26.00 -8.55 9.80
N LEU A 15 25.76 -9.76 9.27
CA LEU A 15 26.76 -10.84 9.24
C LEU A 15 27.67 -10.75 8.01
N THR A 16 27.17 -10.18 6.90
CA THR A 16 27.87 -10.11 5.60
C THR A 16 28.17 -8.68 5.13
N SER A 17 27.59 -7.65 5.75
CA SER A 17 27.74 -6.23 5.37
C SER A 17 27.51 -5.33 6.59
N ASP A 18 28.34 -4.30 6.79
CA ASP A 18 28.25 -3.36 7.92
C ASP A 18 27.03 -2.42 7.85
N VAL A 19 26.32 -2.41 6.72
CA VAL A 19 25.16 -1.54 6.50
C VAL A 19 23.90 -2.34 6.17
N ARG A 20 22.78 -1.93 6.77
CA ARG A 20 21.40 -2.30 6.41
C ARG A 20 20.62 -1.04 6.02
N TYR A 21 19.64 -1.20 5.15
CA TYR A 21 18.78 -0.11 4.69
C TYR A 21 17.38 -0.28 5.26
N VAL A 22 16.83 0.78 5.86
CA VAL A 22 15.45 0.80 6.34
C VAL A 22 14.60 1.56 5.32
N VAL A 23 13.69 0.87 4.64
CA VAL A 23 12.75 1.45 3.68
C VAL A 23 11.43 1.73 4.36
N ARG A 24 11.01 2.99 4.37
CA ARG A 24 9.70 3.41 4.87
C ARG A 24 8.80 3.78 3.68
N ILE A 25 7.61 3.19 3.64
CA ILE A 25 6.62 3.43 2.58
C ILE A 25 5.34 3.90 3.26
N GLU A 26 4.79 5.01 2.79
CA GLU A 26 3.54 5.58 3.28
C GLU A 26 2.55 5.69 2.12
N GLY A 27 1.37 5.11 2.31
CA GLY A 27 0.26 5.18 1.36
C GLY A 27 -0.87 6.01 1.93
N PHE A 28 -1.45 6.86 1.09
CA PHE A 28 -2.60 7.69 1.42
C PHE A 28 -3.70 7.47 0.39
N ALA A 29 -4.96 7.48 0.81
CA ALA A 29 -6.08 7.55 -0.12
C ALA A 29 -6.08 8.92 -0.83
N ALA A 30 -5.80 8.91 -2.13
CA ALA A 30 -5.89 10.10 -2.97
C ALA A 30 -7.35 10.28 -3.44
N TYR A 31 -8.02 11.30 -2.93
CA TYR A 31 -9.38 11.68 -3.35
C TYR A 31 -9.29 12.82 -4.39
N ASP A 32 -9.26 12.47 -5.67
CA ASP A 32 -8.97 13.39 -6.79
C ASP A 32 -10.16 13.73 -7.71
N PRO A 33 -11.37 13.95 -7.19
CA PRO A 33 -12.04 15.15 -7.68
C PRO A 33 -12.63 15.97 -6.54
N LEU A 34 -11.97 17.09 -6.23
CA LEU A 34 -12.52 18.17 -5.42
C LEU A 34 -13.31 19.18 -6.28
N GLU A 35 -13.70 18.82 -7.50
CA GLU A 35 -14.54 19.65 -8.36
C GLU A 35 -16.02 19.39 -8.07
N LEU A 36 -16.70 20.39 -7.50
CA LEU A 36 -18.14 20.36 -7.31
C LEU A 36 -18.85 20.74 -8.62
N THR A 37 -19.60 19.81 -9.20
CA THR A 37 -20.43 20.06 -10.37
C THR A 37 -21.86 20.46 -9.96
N LYS A 38 -22.65 21.02 -10.89
CA LYS A 38 -24.06 21.33 -10.61
C LYS A 38 -24.88 20.09 -10.24
N ARG A 39 -24.52 18.93 -10.80
CA ARG A 39 -25.15 17.65 -10.49
C ARG A 39 -24.87 17.20 -9.06
N ASP A 40 -23.75 17.63 -8.48
CA ASP A 40 -23.44 17.32 -7.09
C ASP A 40 -24.39 18.04 -6.13
N LEU A 41 -24.87 19.24 -6.48
CA LEU A 41 -25.84 19.98 -5.66
C LEU A 41 -27.23 19.31 -5.59
N GLU A 42 -27.54 18.39 -6.51
CA GLU A 42 -28.78 17.63 -6.55
C GLU A 42 -28.71 16.31 -5.77
N ARG A 43 -27.51 15.94 -5.27
CA ARG A 43 -27.30 14.73 -4.49
C ARG A 43 -27.85 14.89 -3.08
N ASP A 44 -28.40 13.79 -2.55
CA ASP A 44 -28.79 13.72 -1.15
C ASP A 44 -27.56 13.35 -0.30
N PHE A 45 -26.73 14.35 -0.01
CA PHE A 45 -25.56 14.18 0.84
C PHE A 45 -25.93 13.70 2.25
N GLU A 46 -27.15 13.98 2.74
CA GLU A 46 -27.57 13.52 4.05
C GLU A 46 -27.74 11.99 4.06
N ALA A 47 -28.40 11.44 3.03
CA ALA A 47 -28.52 9.99 2.86
C ALA A 47 -27.15 9.33 2.64
N GLU A 48 -26.28 9.94 1.82
CA GLU A 48 -24.93 9.43 1.58
C GLU A 48 -24.08 9.42 2.86
N MET A 49 -24.08 10.51 3.63
CA MET A 49 -23.39 10.59 4.91
C MET A 49 -23.91 9.53 5.91
N ARG A 50 -25.23 9.33 5.99
CA ARG A 50 -25.83 8.29 6.84
C ARG A 50 -25.38 6.89 6.45
N GLN A 51 -25.26 6.62 5.15
CA GLN A 51 -24.77 5.33 4.65
C GLN A 51 -23.29 5.12 5.00
N ILE A 52 -22.44 6.13 4.81
CA ILE A 52 -21.02 6.09 5.18
C ILE A 52 -20.85 5.84 6.68
N LEU A 53 -21.62 6.54 7.53
CA LEU A 53 -21.57 6.33 8.98
C LEU A 53 -21.94 4.90 9.38
N LYS A 54 -22.96 4.32 8.74
CA LYS A 54 -23.37 2.92 8.99
C LYS A 54 -22.30 1.91 8.56
N GLU A 55 -21.59 2.19 7.48
CA GLU A 55 -20.46 1.35 7.04
C GLU A 55 -19.28 1.45 8.03
N LEU A 56 -18.98 2.65 8.53
CA LEU A 56 -17.93 2.87 9.52
C LEU A 56 -18.23 2.24 10.88
N GLU A 57 -19.50 2.20 11.29
CA GLU A 57 -19.93 1.49 12.52
C GLU A 57 -19.61 -0.01 12.50
N SER A 58 -19.45 -0.59 11.30
CA SER A 58 -19.10 -2.01 11.14
C SER A 58 -17.59 -2.30 11.12
N LEU A 59 -16.76 -1.25 11.10
CA LEU A 59 -15.30 -1.35 11.04
C LEU A 59 -14.70 -1.04 12.42
N SER A 60 -13.62 -1.72 12.78
CA SER A 60 -12.80 -1.29 13.91
C SER A 60 -12.02 -0.02 13.57
N GLU A 61 -11.60 0.75 14.58
CA GLU A 61 -10.80 1.96 14.41
C GLU A 61 -9.51 1.72 13.60
N GLY A 62 -8.88 0.56 13.78
CA GLY A 62 -7.69 0.16 13.02
C GLY A 62 -7.98 -0.12 11.55
N GLU A 63 -9.09 -0.78 11.24
CA GLU A 63 -9.50 -1.09 9.86
C GLU A 63 -9.98 0.16 9.10
N ALA A 64 -10.60 1.12 9.79
CA ALA A 64 -10.96 2.40 9.22
C ALA A 64 -9.73 3.28 8.94
N ALA A 65 -8.76 3.31 9.86
CA ALA A 65 -7.52 4.06 9.69
C ALA A 65 -6.64 3.51 8.55
N ASP A 66 -6.55 2.18 8.42
CA ASP A 66 -5.75 1.50 7.40
C ASP A 66 -6.24 1.76 5.97
N GLN A 67 -7.52 2.10 5.79
CA GLN A 67 -8.10 2.47 4.50
C GLN A 67 -7.68 3.88 4.05
N VAL A 68 -7.26 4.74 4.97
CA VAL A 68 -6.91 6.14 4.71
C VAL A 68 -5.41 6.35 4.71
N HIS A 69 -4.70 5.69 5.64
CA HIS A 69 -3.26 5.83 5.81
C HIS A 69 -2.64 4.52 6.28
N ARG A 70 -1.60 4.07 5.58
CA ARG A 70 -0.82 2.90 5.98
C ARG A 70 0.67 3.16 5.80
N ALA A 71 1.44 2.88 6.85
CA ALA A 71 2.89 2.95 6.84
C ALA A 71 3.49 1.54 6.94
N PHE A 72 4.54 1.28 6.15
CA PHE A 72 5.35 0.07 6.20
C PHE A 72 6.80 0.44 6.45
N ALA A 73 7.50 -0.40 7.19
CA ALA A 73 8.95 -0.32 7.36
C ALA A 73 9.56 -1.69 7.07
N TYR A 74 10.58 -1.71 6.20
CA TYR A 74 11.29 -2.91 5.80
C TYR A 74 12.78 -2.76 6.01
N ASP A 75 13.42 -3.84 6.41
CA ASP A 75 14.85 -4.01 6.54
C ASP A 75 15.43 -4.73 5.32
N LEU A 76 16.28 -4.05 4.56
CA LEU A 76 16.88 -4.58 3.33
C LEU A 76 18.41 -4.66 3.41
N CYS A 77 18.97 -5.72 2.83
CA CYS A 77 20.40 -5.80 2.54
C CYS A 77 20.77 -4.84 1.38
N PRO A 78 22.07 -4.54 1.16
CA PRO A 78 22.50 -3.64 0.08
C PRO A 78 22.02 -4.06 -1.31
N ASP A 79 22.01 -5.36 -1.61
CA ASP A 79 21.59 -5.87 -2.92
C ASP A 79 20.08 -5.71 -3.13
N CYS A 80 19.27 -6.08 -2.13
CA CYS A 80 17.82 -5.89 -2.19
C CYS A 80 17.42 -4.40 -2.21
N TRP A 81 18.16 -3.55 -1.50
CA TRP A 81 17.99 -2.11 -1.57
C TRP A 81 18.28 -1.56 -2.99
N ALA A 82 19.38 -1.99 -3.61
CA ALA A 82 19.72 -1.59 -4.97
C ALA A 82 18.67 -2.04 -6.00
N ALA A 83 18.10 -3.24 -5.83
CA ALA A 83 16.99 -3.73 -6.64
C ALA A 83 15.72 -2.88 -6.42
N TYR A 84 15.36 -2.61 -5.17
CA TYR A 84 14.19 -1.80 -4.82
C TYR A 84 14.28 -0.38 -5.39
N LEU A 85 15.46 0.26 -5.36
CA LEU A 85 15.68 1.58 -5.96
C LEU A 85 15.50 1.59 -7.48
N ARG A 86 15.79 0.47 -8.16
CA ARG A 86 15.64 0.37 -9.61
C ARG A 86 14.17 0.33 -10.01
N ASP A 87 13.38 -0.50 -9.33
CA ASP A 87 11.95 -0.59 -9.57
C ASP A 87 11.18 -1.07 -8.32
N PRO A 88 10.60 -0.16 -7.52
CA PRO A 88 9.84 -0.55 -6.34
C PRO A 88 8.49 -1.22 -6.66
N LEU A 89 8.08 -1.24 -7.94
CA LEU A 89 6.78 -1.75 -8.39
C LEU A 89 6.88 -3.01 -9.25
N GLU A 90 8.07 -3.61 -9.39
CA GLU A 90 8.30 -4.75 -10.30
C GLU A 90 7.32 -5.91 -10.05
N GLY A 91 7.25 -6.40 -8.80
CA GLY A 91 6.36 -7.50 -8.43
C GLY A 91 4.86 -7.17 -8.56
N LEU A 92 4.48 -5.90 -8.45
CA LEU A 92 3.08 -5.47 -8.69
C LEU A 92 2.73 -5.53 -10.18
N ARG A 93 3.68 -5.16 -11.05
CA ARG A 93 3.50 -5.20 -12.51
C ARG A 93 3.43 -6.62 -13.03
N GLU A 94 4.22 -7.54 -12.49
CA GLU A 94 4.15 -8.96 -12.83
C GLU A 94 2.75 -9.53 -12.55
N ARG A 95 2.25 -9.36 -11.32
CA ARG A 95 0.87 -9.76 -10.95
C ARG A 95 -0.19 -9.12 -11.83
N ALA A 96 -0.03 -7.84 -12.20
CA ALA A 96 -0.98 -7.17 -13.08
C ALA A 96 -1.00 -7.76 -14.50
N ARG A 97 0.16 -8.18 -15.03
CA ARG A 97 0.27 -8.85 -16.33
C ARG A 97 -0.43 -10.22 -16.30
N GLU A 98 -0.27 -10.98 -15.23
CA GLU A 98 -0.95 -12.28 -15.05
C GLU A 98 -2.47 -12.14 -15.01
N ARG A 99 -3.00 -11.15 -14.25
CA ARG A 99 -4.45 -10.87 -14.22
C ARG A 99 -5.01 -10.52 -15.60
N ARG A 100 -4.30 -9.69 -16.37
CA ARG A 100 -4.71 -9.30 -17.73
C ARG A 100 -4.74 -10.47 -18.70
N LYS A 101 -3.75 -11.37 -18.61
CA LYS A 101 -3.72 -12.60 -19.41
C LYS A 101 -4.91 -13.51 -19.09
N LYS A 102 -5.28 -13.65 -17.81
CA LYS A 102 -6.44 -14.44 -17.39
C LYS A 102 -7.77 -13.89 -17.92
N SER A 103 -7.93 -12.56 -17.97
CA SER A 103 -9.13 -11.90 -18.51
C SER A 103 -9.26 -11.91 -20.04
N GLN A 104 -8.22 -12.32 -20.78
CA GLN A 104 -8.22 -12.39 -22.25
C GLN A 104 -8.30 -13.83 -22.78
N GLY A 105 -8.47 -14.81 -21.88
CA GLY A 105 -8.53 -16.24 -22.19
C GLY A 105 -9.89 -16.90 -21.95
N ASP A 106 -10.96 -16.12 -21.74
CA ASP A 106 -12.37 -16.56 -21.73
C ASP A 106 -13.09 -16.11 -23.01
#